data_AF-A0A537R5M9-F1
#
_entry.id   AF-A0A537R5M9-F1
#
_cell.length_a   1.000
_cell.length_b   1.000
_cell.length_c   1.000
_cell.angle_alpha   90.00
_cell.angle_beta   90.00
_cell.angle_gamma   90.00
#
_symmetry.space_group_name_H-M   'P 1'
#
loop_
_entity.id
_entity.type
_entity.pdbx_description
1 polymer ?
#
loop_
_entity_poly.entity_id
_entity_poly.type
_entity_poly.pdbx_seq_one_letter_code
_entity_poly.pdbx_strand_id
1 'polypeptide(L)'
;MGITVSNTKRPEPQALASTLEALAARFGNRLITSQAVRDQHAHTTTWLPPQPPDAVVMAQETADIQDVVRICARYRVPVIAFGTGTSLEGQVNAPAGGVCIDLRDMNKVLEV
;
A
#
# COMPACT_ATOMS: atom_id res chain seq x y z
N MET A 1 -4.46 -25.10 -11.70
CA MET A 1 -3.76 -25.71 -10.55
C MET A 1 -2.83 -24.65 -9.98
N GLY A 2 -3.34 -23.80 -9.08
CA GLY A 2 -2.64 -22.61 -8.59
C GLY A 2 -1.66 -22.97 -7.49
N ILE A 3 -0.38 -22.66 -7.69
CA ILE A 3 0.63 -22.73 -6.64
C ILE A 3 0.39 -21.52 -5.73
N THR A 4 -0.46 -21.67 -4.71
CA THR A 4 -0.56 -20.68 -3.62
C THR A 4 0.62 -20.90 -2.68
N VAL A 5 1.80 -20.45 -3.08
CA VAL A 5 2.94 -20.33 -2.17
C VAL A 5 3.07 -18.85 -1.85
N SER A 6 2.33 -18.38 -0.86
CA SER A 6 2.74 -17.18 -0.13
C SER A 6 2.89 -17.57 1.33
N ASN A 7 4.08 -18.08 1.66
CA ASN A 7 4.58 -18.25 3.03
C ASN A 7 4.82 -16.87 3.73
N THR A 8 4.15 -15.83 3.26
CA THR A 8 4.28 -14.44 3.73
C THR A 8 3.40 -14.25 4.93
N LYS A 9 4.03 -14.04 6.09
CA LYS A 9 3.34 -13.74 7.35
C LYS A 9 2.63 -12.39 7.23
N ARG A 10 1.29 -12.41 7.30
CA ARG A 10 0.48 -11.20 7.44
C ARG A 10 0.66 -10.56 8.82
N PRO A 11 0.47 -9.24 8.96
CA PRO A 11 0.44 -8.58 10.27
C PRO A 11 -0.63 -9.16 11.18
N GLU A 12 -0.40 -9.11 12.49
CA GLU A 12 -1.42 -9.46 13.48
C GLU A 12 -2.65 -8.55 13.30
N PRO A 13 -3.89 -9.09 13.38
CA PRO A 13 -5.10 -8.30 13.12
C PRO A 13 -5.20 -7.02 13.94
N GLN A 14 -4.80 -7.08 15.22
CA GLN A 14 -4.78 -5.91 16.11
C GLN A 14 -3.75 -4.87 15.68
N ALA A 15 -2.57 -5.30 15.22
CA ALA A 15 -1.53 -4.40 14.74
C ALA A 15 -1.96 -3.68 13.46
N LEU A 16 -2.63 -4.41 12.55
CA LEU A 16 -3.21 -3.83 11.35
C LEU A 16 -4.32 -2.83 11.71
N ALA A 17 -5.24 -3.17 12.60
CA ALA A 17 -6.31 -2.28 13.04
C ALA A 17 -5.75 -0.97 13.64
N SER A 18 -4.78 -1.06 14.55
CA SER A 18 -4.14 0.12 15.15
C SER A 18 -3.34 0.95 14.14
N THR A 19 -2.79 0.32 13.10
CA THR A 19 -2.15 1.03 11.99
C THR A 19 -3.18 1.82 11.18
N LEU A 20 -4.29 1.18 10.79
CA LEU A 20 -5.34 1.82 10.01
C LEU A 20 -6.01 2.97 10.76
N GLU A 21 -6.22 2.82 12.07
CA GLU A 21 -6.74 3.90 12.92
C GLU A 21 -5.78 5.10 12.97
N ALA A 22 -4.48 4.86 13.20
CA ALA A 22 -3.48 5.92 13.23
C ALA A 22 -3.34 6.63 11.87
N LEU A 23 -3.41 5.87 10.76
CA LEU A 23 -3.42 6.44 9.41
C LEU A 23 -4.71 7.22 9.15
N ALA A 24 -5.87 6.71 9.58
CA ALA A 24 -7.15 7.40 9.40
C ALA A 24 -7.15 8.75 10.12
N ALA A 25 -6.62 8.79 11.35
CA ALA A 25 -6.47 10.03 12.11
C ALA A 25 -5.55 11.06 11.42
N ARG A 26 -4.51 10.62 10.70
CA ARG A 26 -3.55 11.49 10.01
C ARG A 26 -3.99 11.93 8.61
N PHE A 27 -4.67 11.05 7.87
CA PHE A 27 -4.92 11.21 6.44
C PHE A 27 -6.39 11.42 6.08
N GLY A 28 -7.33 11.09 6.97
CA GLY A 28 -8.77 11.19 6.71
C GLY A 28 -9.15 10.52 5.39
N ASN A 29 -9.78 11.27 4.49
CA ASN A 29 -10.24 10.79 3.18
C ASN A 29 -9.09 10.37 2.24
N ARG A 30 -7.83 10.69 2.54
CA ARG A 30 -6.66 10.24 1.76
C ARG A 30 -6.22 8.82 2.13
N LEU A 31 -6.78 8.22 3.18
CA LEU A 31 -6.68 6.78 3.45
C LEU A 31 -7.93 6.08 2.88
N ILE A 32 -7.73 5.11 2.00
CA ILE A 32 -8.82 4.40 1.33
C ILE A 32 -8.70 2.90 1.63
N THR A 33 -9.80 2.31 2.13
CA THR A 33 -9.91 0.87 2.46
C THR A 33 -10.97 0.15 1.63
N SER A 34 -11.59 0.85 0.67
CA SER A 34 -12.59 0.26 -0.22
C SER A 34 -11.97 -0.83 -1.09
N GLN A 35 -12.71 -1.91 -1.30
CA GLN A 35 -12.23 -3.07 -2.06
C GLN A 35 -11.81 -2.67 -3.49
N ALA A 36 -12.59 -1.84 -4.16
CA ALA A 36 -12.31 -1.40 -5.53
C ALA A 36 -10.95 -0.70 -5.68
N VAL A 37 -10.60 0.19 -4.73
CA VAL A 37 -9.31 0.91 -4.79
C VAL A 37 -8.16 -0.04 -4.45
N ARG A 38 -8.34 -0.93 -3.48
CA ARG A 38 -7.32 -1.94 -3.13
C ARG A 38 -7.06 -2.89 -4.30
N ASP A 39 -8.11 -3.31 -5.01
CA ASP A 39 -7.99 -4.16 -6.20
C ASP A 39 -7.30 -3.43 -7.36
N GLN A 40 -7.60 -2.14 -7.57
CA GLN A 40 -6.90 -1.33 -8.56
C GLN A 40 -5.39 -1.25 -8.28
N HIS A 41 -4.99 -1.19 -7.01
CA HIS A 41 -3.59 -1.17 -6.58
C HIS A 41 -2.93 -2.56 -6.53
N ALA A 42 -3.65 -3.60 -6.95
CA ALA A 42 -3.16 -4.96 -7.17
C ALA A 42 -3.21 -5.37 -8.65
N HIS A 43 -3.91 -4.58 -9.47
CA HIS A 43 -4.15 -4.87 -10.89
C HIS A 43 -3.04 -4.26 -11.74
N THR A 44 -1.94 -4.99 -11.90
CA THR A 44 -0.85 -4.59 -12.78
C THR A 44 -0.78 -5.40 -14.07
N THR A 45 0.28 -5.18 -14.86
CA THR A 45 0.55 -5.93 -16.08
C THR A 45 1.10 -7.34 -15.83
N THR A 46 1.20 -7.76 -14.57
CA THR A 46 1.73 -9.07 -14.18
C THR A 46 0.76 -10.21 -14.47
N TRP A 47 1.33 -11.40 -14.69
CA TRP A 47 0.58 -12.67 -14.78
C TRP A 47 0.36 -13.32 -13.40
N LEU A 48 0.96 -12.75 -12.35
CA LEU A 48 0.76 -13.23 -10.99
C LEU A 48 -0.68 -12.94 -10.51
N PRO A 49 -1.25 -13.79 -9.65
CA PRO A 49 -2.54 -13.49 -9.03
C PRO A 49 -2.51 -12.12 -8.31
N PRO A 50 -3.59 -11.32 -8.40
CA PRO A 50 -3.65 -10.04 -7.71
C PRO A 50 -3.65 -10.25 -6.20
N GLN A 51 -2.80 -9.51 -5.50
CA GLN A 51 -2.65 -9.55 -4.05
C GLN A 51 -2.83 -8.14 -3.50
N PRO A 52 -4.07 -7.71 -3.18
CA PRO A 52 -4.34 -6.34 -2.81
C PRO A 52 -3.81 -5.98 -1.41
N PRO A 53 -3.38 -4.71 -1.21
CA PRO A 53 -3.05 -4.20 0.10
C PRO A 53 -4.30 -4.12 0.99
N ASP A 54 -4.12 -3.89 2.28
CA ASP A 54 -5.22 -3.68 3.23
C ASP A 54 -5.75 -2.25 3.18
N ALA A 55 -4.90 -1.30 2.82
CA ALA A 55 -5.28 0.09 2.59
C ALA A 55 -4.35 0.80 1.59
N VAL A 56 -4.83 1.91 1.04
CA VAL A 56 -4.07 2.79 0.15
C VAL A 56 -4.05 4.19 0.75
N VAL A 57 -2.86 4.81 0.82
CA VAL A 57 -2.68 6.21 1.20
C VAL A 57 -2.29 7.02 -0.03
N MET A 58 -3.05 8.07 -0.32
CA MET A 58 -2.76 9.03 -1.39
C MET A 58 -1.77 10.08 -0.88
N ALA A 59 -0.48 9.89 -1.14
CA ALA A 59 0.58 10.80 -0.68
C ALA A 59 0.71 12.01 -1.59
N GLN A 60 0.89 13.19 -1.00
CA GLN A 60 1.00 14.46 -1.75
C GLN A 60 2.33 15.20 -1.49
N GLU A 61 3.07 14.78 -0.48
CA GLU A 61 4.36 15.36 -0.11
C GLU A 61 5.25 14.36 0.63
N THR A 62 6.53 14.67 0.76
CA THR A 62 7.50 13.82 1.46
C THR A 62 7.10 13.56 2.92
N ALA A 63 6.48 14.53 3.60
CA ALA A 63 6.03 14.36 4.99
C ALA A 63 4.97 13.25 5.12
N ASP A 64 4.06 13.13 4.14
CA ASP A 64 3.05 12.07 4.12
C ASP A 64 3.72 10.68 4.07
N ILE A 65 4.72 10.49 3.20
CA ILE A 65 5.46 9.22 3.10
C ILE A 65 6.13 8.89 4.44
N GLN A 66 6.82 9.87 5.03
CA GLN A 66 7.53 9.65 6.29
C GLN A 66 6.57 9.25 7.41
N ASP A 67 5.40 9.87 7.49
CA ASP A 67 4.38 9.54 8.48
C ASP A 67 3.83 8.12 8.27
N VAL A 68 3.52 7.73 7.03
CA VAL A 68 3.08 6.36 6.73
C VAL A 68 4.14 5.34 7.15
N VAL A 69 5.40 5.55 6.75
CA VAL A 69 6.50 4.63 7.07
C VAL A 69 6.71 4.53 8.58
N ARG A 70 6.69 5.64 9.32
CA ARG A 70 6.85 5.64 10.79
C ARG A 70 5.69 4.90 11.48
N ILE A 71 4.46 5.15 11.06
CA ILE A 71 3.27 4.50 11.62
C ILE A 71 3.31 2.99 11.34
N CYS A 72 3.57 2.58 10.09
CA CYS A 72 3.63 1.18 9.71
C CYS A 72 4.79 0.45 10.41
N ALA A 73 5.96 1.09 10.54
CA ALA A 73 7.12 0.53 11.24
C ALA A 73 6.83 0.24 12.71
N ARG A 74 6.10 1.13 13.40
CA ARG A 74 5.70 0.94 14.81
C ARG A 74 4.92 -0.37 15.03
N TYR A 75 4.04 -0.71 14.09
CA TYR A 75 3.17 -1.89 14.20
C TYR A 75 3.66 -3.08 13.36
N ARG A 76 4.82 -2.96 12.71
CA ARG A 76 5.39 -3.97 11.79
C ARG A 76 4.46 -4.33 10.64
N VAL A 77 3.79 -3.33 10.07
CA VAL A 77 2.94 -3.49 8.88
C VAL A 77 3.79 -3.22 7.61
N PRO A 78 3.73 -4.09 6.59
CA PRO A 78 4.42 -3.87 5.32
C PRO A 78 3.98 -2.59 4.62
N VAL A 79 4.92 -1.98 3.90
CA VAL A 79 4.67 -0.82 3.05
C VAL A 79 4.98 -1.18 1.60
N ILE A 80 4.09 -0.80 0.70
CA ILE A 80 4.22 -1.01 -0.75
C ILE A 80 4.19 0.36 -1.41
N ALA A 81 5.20 0.69 -2.22
CA ALA A 81 5.17 1.92 -3.01
C ALA A 81 4.49 1.65 -4.36
N PHE A 82 3.55 2.51 -4.75
CA PHE A 82 2.80 2.38 -5.99
C PHE A 82 2.91 3.66 -6.82
N GLY A 83 3.33 3.50 -8.08
CA GLY A 83 3.34 4.56 -9.08
C GLY A 83 2.11 4.44 -9.99
N THR A 84 2.31 3.91 -11.20
CA THR A 84 1.25 3.77 -12.21
C THR A 84 0.77 2.32 -12.42
N GLY A 85 1.31 1.35 -11.67
CA GLY A 85 0.88 -0.05 -11.75
C GLY A 85 1.30 -0.79 -13.02
N THR A 86 2.32 -0.32 -13.75
CA THR A 86 2.77 -0.95 -15.01
C THR A 86 3.77 -2.10 -14.84
N SER A 87 3.98 -2.54 -13.61
CA SER A 87 4.91 -3.62 -13.25
C SER A 87 4.45 -4.99 -13.77
N LEU A 88 5.33 -5.65 -14.53
CA LEU A 88 5.12 -6.99 -15.09
C LEU A 88 5.51 -8.12 -14.12
N GLU A 89 6.44 -7.87 -13.21
CA GLU A 89 6.97 -8.89 -12.30
C GLU A 89 6.34 -8.87 -10.91
N GLY A 90 5.33 -8.01 -10.69
CA GLY A 90 4.57 -7.96 -9.44
C GLY A 90 5.26 -7.21 -8.30
N GLN A 91 6.16 -6.26 -8.59
CA GLN A 91 6.85 -5.44 -7.58
C GLN A 91 5.88 -4.69 -6.64
N VAL A 92 4.65 -4.43 -7.08
CA VAL A 92 3.62 -3.73 -6.27
C VAL A 92 2.56 -4.66 -5.68
N ASN A 93 2.70 -5.98 -5.84
CA ASN A 93 1.82 -6.92 -5.15
C ASN A 93 2.05 -6.88 -3.65
N ALA A 94 0.98 -7.10 -2.88
CA ALA A 94 0.99 -7.12 -1.42
C ALA A 94 0.70 -8.54 -0.88
N PRO A 95 1.59 -9.53 -1.05
CA PRO A 95 1.37 -10.91 -0.60
C PRO A 95 1.19 -11.04 0.92
N ALA A 96 1.69 -10.08 1.70
CA ALA A 96 1.50 -10.00 3.14
C ALA A 96 0.39 -9.01 3.56
N GLY A 97 -0.37 -8.46 2.61
CA GLY A 97 -1.20 -7.28 2.84
C GLY A 97 -0.35 -6.05 3.14
N GLY A 98 -0.84 -5.18 4.02
CA GLY A 98 -0.17 -3.96 4.45
C GLY A 98 -0.70 -2.70 3.79
N VAL A 99 0.11 -1.65 3.78
CA VAL A 99 -0.28 -0.31 3.35
C VAL A 99 0.42 0.04 2.05
N CYS A 100 -0.37 0.33 1.02
CA CYS A 100 0.11 0.88 -0.23
C CYS A 100 0.19 2.41 -0.15
N ILE A 101 1.27 3.00 -0.63
CA ILE A 101 1.45 4.43 -0.78
C ILE A 101 1.37 4.75 -2.26
N ASP A 102 0.29 5.41 -2.69
CA ASP A 102 0.14 5.92 -4.05
C ASP A 102 0.85 7.28 -4.16
N LEU A 103 1.81 7.36 -5.08
CA LEU A 103 2.66 8.52 -5.31
C LEU A 103 2.18 9.42 -6.46
N ARG A 104 1.02 9.13 -7.07
CA ARG A 104 0.53 9.82 -8.29
C ARG A 104 0.43 11.35 -8.18
N ASP A 105 0.18 11.87 -6.98
CA ASP A 105 0.01 13.31 -6.75
C ASP A 105 1.34 14.03 -6.44
N MET A 106 2.43 13.28 -6.23
CA MET A 106 3.78 13.82 -6.05
C MET A 106 4.50 14.02 -7.40
N ASN A 107 3.86 14.77 -8.31
CA ASN A 107 4.24 14.86 -9.74
C ASN A 107 4.81 16.22 -10.19
N LYS A 108 5.22 17.07 -9.25
CA LYS A 108 5.74 18.41 -9.55
C LYS A 108 7.23 18.38 -9.93
N VAL A 109 7.61 19.13 -10.98
CA VAL A 109 9.01 19.43 -11.30
C VAL A 109 9.46 20.60 -10.41
N LEU A 110 10.55 20.43 -9.64
CA LEU A 110 11.01 21.42 -8.66
C LEU A 110 12.13 22.34 -9.18
N GLU A 111 12.95 21.88 -10.13
CA GLU A 111 14.10 22.59 -10.72
C GLU A 111 14.38 22.04 -12.14
N VAL A 112 15.00 22.85 -13.02
CA VAL A 112 15.42 22.50 -14.41
C VAL A 112 16.82 23.02 -14.67
#